data_AF-A0A8T3ZSH8-F1
#
_entry.id   AF-A0A8T3ZSH8-F1
#
_cell.length_a   1.000
_cell.length_b   1.000
_cell.length_c   1.000
_cell.angle_alpha   90.00
_cell.angle_beta   90.00
_cell.angle_gamma   90.00
#
_symmetry.space_group_name_H-M   'P 1'
#
loop_
_entity.id
_entity.type
_entity.pdbx_description
1 polymer ?
#
loop_
_entity_poly.entity_id
_entity_poly.type
_entity_poly.pdbx_seq_one_letter_code
_entity_poly.pdbx_strand_id
1 'polypeptide(L)'
;MTAIRKINEAEIILNRLGSNTTEFQSDLNLFAKTIQDVFTHLLEEYNSKFDFKLKHVSLGKFKKSAKRLGKIDAINFLIWYEKEYRKIKDDTMFDFLLKDVTGEVIFKEGVEDTKKTCSLLLDRVRQMAYYAYENF
;
A
#
# COMPACT_ATOMS: atom_id res chain seq x y z
N MET A 1 -6.23 -8.36 10.27
CA MET A 1 -5.22 -8.72 9.23
C MET A 1 -4.15 -7.63 9.28
N THR A 2 -2.88 -7.94 9.00
CA THR A 2 -1.77 -6.98 9.14
C THR A 2 -1.17 -6.58 7.80
N ALA A 3 -0.53 -5.41 7.72
CA ALA A 3 0.17 -4.90 6.55
C ALA A 3 1.26 -5.87 6.09
N ILE A 4 2.01 -6.48 7.03
CA ILE A 4 3.00 -7.51 6.69
C ILE A 4 2.38 -8.76 6.04
N ARG A 5 1.17 -9.17 6.47
CA ARG A 5 0.47 -10.29 5.82
C ARG A 5 0.06 -9.93 4.40
N LYS A 6 -0.36 -8.68 4.16
CA LYS A 6 -0.66 -8.19 2.81
C LYS A 6 0.58 -8.08 1.92
N ILE A 7 1.73 -7.71 2.47
CA ILE A 7 3.01 -7.75 1.76
C ILE A 7 3.31 -9.19 1.29
N ASN A 8 3.16 -10.18 2.18
CA ASN A 8 3.37 -11.58 1.81
C ASN A 8 2.35 -12.08 0.77
N GLU A 9 1.07 -11.67 0.88
CA GLU A 9 0.06 -11.95 -0.15
C GLU A 9 0.45 -11.35 -1.51
N ALA A 10 0.92 -10.10 -1.54
CA ALA A 10 1.37 -9.44 -2.76
C ALA A 10 2.60 -10.14 -3.37
N GLU A 11 3.52 -10.64 -2.54
CA GLU A 11 4.68 -11.41 -2.99
C GLU A 11 4.28 -12.74 -3.64
N ILE A 12 3.30 -13.45 -3.06
CA ILE A 12 2.75 -14.68 -3.65
C ILE A 12 2.12 -14.37 -5.02
N ILE A 13 1.36 -13.28 -5.13
CA ILE A 13 0.74 -12.84 -6.39
C ILE A 13 1.81 -12.46 -7.42
N LEU A 14 2.87 -11.76 -7.00
CA LEU A 14 3.98 -11.40 -7.88
C LEU A 14 4.71 -12.63 -8.44
N ASN A 15 4.90 -13.66 -7.62
CA ASN A 15 5.59 -14.87 -8.03
C ASN A 15 4.81 -15.66 -9.10
N ARG A 16 3.47 -15.64 -9.06
CA ARG A 16 2.62 -16.25 -10.09
C ARG A 16 2.36 -15.34 -11.30
N LEU A 17 2.63 -14.05 -11.18
CA LEU A 17 2.43 -13.09 -12.27
C LEU A 17 3.28 -13.47 -13.48
N GLY A 18 2.62 -13.62 -14.63
CA GLY A 18 3.25 -14.02 -15.89
C GLY A 18 3.40 -15.53 -16.11
N SER A 19 3.06 -16.36 -15.11
CA SER A 19 3.07 -17.83 -15.27
C SER A 19 1.94 -18.33 -16.20
N ASN A 20 0.85 -17.57 -16.30
CA ASN A 20 -0.26 -17.83 -17.20
C ASN A 20 -0.68 -16.53 -17.88
N THR A 21 -0.52 -16.43 -19.20
CA THR A 21 -0.87 -15.24 -19.98
C THR A 21 -2.37 -14.91 -19.92
N THR A 22 -3.22 -15.91 -19.78
CA THR A 22 -4.69 -15.74 -19.72
C THR A 22 -5.14 -15.11 -18.42
N GLU A 23 -4.40 -15.33 -17.32
CA GLU A 23 -4.73 -14.84 -15.98
C GLU A 23 -3.94 -13.58 -15.61
N PHE A 24 -2.98 -13.17 -16.44
CA PHE A 24 -2.06 -12.06 -16.18
C PHE A 24 -2.77 -10.77 -15.72
N GLN A 25 -3.82 -10.37 -16.44
CA GLN A 25 -4.59 -9.17 -16.11
C GLN A 25 -5.27 -9.26 -14.74
N SER A 26 -5.87 -10.41 -14.44
CA SER A 26 -6.55 -10.67 -13.18
C SER A 26 -5.57 -10.64 -12.01
N ASP A 27 -4.42 -11.30 -12.18
CA ASP A 27 -3.35 -11.31 -11.19
C ASP A 27 -2.75 -9.94 -10.95
N LEU A 28 -2.60 -9.13 -11.99
CA LEU A 28 -2.09 -7.77 -11.89
C LEU A 28 -3.06 -6.84 -11.17
N ASN A 29 -4.35 -6.93 -11.48
CA ASN A 29 -5.39 -6.20 -10.77
C ASN A 29 -5.44 -6.61 -9.28
N LEU A 30 -5.31 -7.91 -9.01
CA LEU A 30 -5.28 -8.42 -7.64
C LEU A 30 -4.02 -7.95 -6.90
N PHE A 31 -2.85 -7.96 -7.54
CA PHE A 31 -1.62 -7.41 -6.99
C PHE A 31 -1.79 -5.93 -6.61
N ALA A 32 -2.28 -5.10 -7.54
CA ALA A 32 -2.50 -3.68 -7.30
C ALA A 32 -3.45 -3.43 -6.12
N LYS A 33 -4.55 -4.18 -6.04
CA LYS A 33 -5.48 -4.13 -4.91
C LYS A 33 -4.80 -4.53 -3.59
N THR A 34 -4.03 -5.62 -3.60
CA THR A 34 -3.32 -6.08 -2.39
C THR A 34 -2.30 -5.04 -1.92
N ILE A 35 -1.60 -4.34 -2.82
CA ILE A 35 -0.74 -3.21 -2.46
C ILE A 35 -1.53 -2.09 -1.78
N GLN A 36 -2.72 -1.76 -2.28
CA GLN A 36 -3.59 -0.76 -1.64
C GLN A 36 -4.06 -1.19 -0.24
N ASP A 37 -4.32 -2.49 -0.06
CA ASP A 37 -4.65 -3.05 1.24
C ASP A 37 -3.50 -2.91 2.25
N VAL A 38 -2.22 -2.98 1.81
CA VAL A 38 -1.07 -2.77 2.71
C VAL A 38 -1.15 -1.39 3.39
N PHE A 39 -1.38 -0.34 2.61
CA PHE A 39 -1.52 1.03 3.13
C PHE A 39 -2.65 1.14 4.14
N THR A 40 -3.81 0.57 3.80
CA THR A 40 -5.00 0.59 4.65
C THR A 40 -4.73 -0.11 5.98
N HIS A 41 -4.20 -1.33 5.94
CA HIS A 41 -3.91 -2.10 7.15
C HIS A 41 -2.78 -1.50 7.99
N LEU A 42 -1.78 -0.86 7.37
CA LEU A 42 -0.75 -0.16 8.13
C LEU A 42 -1.39 0.98 8.94
N LEU A 43 -2.27 1.77 8.34
CA LEU A 43 -2.96 2.85 9.05
C LEU A 43 -3.89 2.32 10.17
N GLU A 44 -4.53 1.16 9.98
CA GLU A 44 -5.36 0.49 10.99
C GLU A 44 -4.55 -0.04 12.18
N GLU A 45 -3.39 -0.62 11.93
CA GLU A 45 -2.46 -1.07 12.97
C GLU A 45 -2.05 0.11 13.85
N TYR A 46 -1.68 1.24 13.25
CA TYR A 46 -1.30 2.43 14.00
C TYR A 46 -2.47 3.11 14.69
N ASN A 47 -3.68 3.03 14.13
CA ASN A 47 -4.91 3.45 14.83
C ASN A 47 -5.11 2.64 16.12
N SER A 48 -4.73 1.37 16.12
CA SER A 48 -4.79 0.48 17.28
C SER A 48 -3.63 0.76 18.24
N LYS A 49 -2.41 0.94 17.72
CA LYS A 49 -1.20 1.27 18.50
C LYS A 49 -1.33 2.56 19.31
N PHE A 50 -1.95 3.60 18.73
CA PHE A 50 -2.18 4.87 19.41
C PHE A 50 -3.51 4.94 20.20
N ASP A 51 -4.23 3.82 20.31
CA ASP A 51 -5.50 3.69 21.05
C ASP A 51 -6.62 4.64 20.59
N PHE A 52 -6.69 4.95 19.29
CA PHE A 52 -7.72 5.84 18.75
C PHE A 52 -9.09 5.17 18.56
N LYS A 53 -9.11 3.84 18.49
CA LYS A 53 -10.34 3.01 18.39
C LYS A 53 -11.31 3.46 17.29
N LEU A 54 -10.80 4.01 16.18
CA LEU A 54 -11.66 4.41 15.07
C LEU A 54 -12.22 3.17 14.38
N LYS A 55 -13.54 3.08 14.26
CA LYS A 55 -14.23 1.98 13.54
C LYS A 55 -13.96 1.99 12.03
N HIS A 56 -13.81 3.19 11.45
CA HIS A 56 -13.48 3.38 10.04
C HIS A 56 -12.34 4.38 9.96
N VAL A 57 -11.14 3.86 9.72
CA VAL A 57 -9.92 4.64 9.70
C VAL A 57 -9.82 5.38 8.37
N SER A 58 -9.63 6.69 8.44
CA SER A 58 -9.25 7.52 7.30
C SER A 58 -8.22 8.54 7.76
N LEU A 59 -7.37 9.02 6.86
CA LEU A 59 -6.34 10.02 7.19
C LEU A 59 -6.94 11.23 7.91
N GLY A 60 -8.09 11.73 7.43
CA GLY A 60 -8.79 12.84 8.07
C GLY A 60 -9.28 12.54 9.49
N LYS A 61 -9.83 11.34 9.74
CA LYS A 61 -10.28 10.93 11.08
C LYS A 61 -9.11 10.69 12.02
N PHE A 62 -8.06 10.04 11.53
CA PHE A 62 -6.82 9.80 12.27
C PHE A 62 -6.18 11.13 12.71
N LYS A 63 -6.04 12.09 11.78
CA LYS A 63 -5.51 13.44 12.05
C LYS A 63 -6.29 14.16 13.14
N LYS A 64 -7.63 14.12 13.07
CA LYS A 64 -8.50 14.75 14.06
C LYS A 64 -8.31 14.12 15.44
N SER A 65 -8.26 12.79 15.53
CA SER A 65 -8.02 12.08 16.80
C SER A 65 -6.65 12.40 17.39
N ALA A 66 -5.59 12.34 16.59
CA ALA A 66 -4.23 12.62 17.04
C ALA A 66 -4.09 14.04 17.59
N LYS A 67 -4.66 15.03 16.91
CA LYS A 67 -4.68 16.43 17.37
C LYS A 67 -5.50 16.60 18.65
N ARG A 68 -6.72 16.05 18.71
CA ARG A 68 -7.60 16.16 19.88
C ARG A 68 -6.97 15.57 21.15
N LEU A 69 -6.22 14.48 21.00
CA LEU A 69 -5.58 13.77 22.09
C LEU A 69 -4.15 14.25 22.38
N GLY A 70 -3.63 15.25 21.66
CA GLY A 70 -2.28 15.76 21.85
C GLY A 70 -1.18 14.71 21.62
N LYS A 71 -1.43 13.67 20.81
CA LYS A 71 -0.48 12.57 20.58
C LYS A 71 0.53 12.97 19.51
N ILE A 72 1.64 13.57 19.93
CA ILE A 72 2.69 14.08 19.04
C ILE A 72 3.25 12.97 18.15
N ASP A 73 3.53 11.78 18.70
CA ASP A 73 4.06 10.66 17.92
C ASP A 73 3.11 10.19 16.81
N ALA A 74 1.81 10.20 17.08
CA ALA A 74 0.79 9.86 16.09
C ALA A 74 0.67 10.94 14.99
N ILE A 75 0.89 12.21 15.34
CA ILE A 75 0.95 13.30 14.36
C ILE A 75 2.19 13.15 13.48
N ASN A 76 3.35 12.85 14.07
CA ASN A 76 4.60 12.63 13.35
C ASN A 76 4.50 11.43 12.41
N PHE A 77 3.94 10.32 12.89
CA PHE A 77 3.62 9.14 12.07
C PHE A 77 2.73 9.53 10.89
N LEU A 78 1.63 10.26 11.14
CA LEU A 78 0.70 10.62 10.07
C LEU A 78 1.34 11.53 9.00
N ILE A 79 2.17 12.50 9.42
CA ILE A 79 2.89 13.39 8.50
C ILE A 79 3.85 12.57 7.63
N TRP A 80 4.63 11.67 8.23
CA TRP A 80 5.53 10.78 7.52
C TRP A 80 4.76 9.84 6.58
N TYR A 81 3.71 9.20 7.07
CA TYR A 81 2.88 8.27 6.31
C TYR A 81 2.27 8.94 5.08
N GLU A 82 1.68 10.13 5.23
CA GLU A 82 1.10 10.88 4.10
C GLU A 82 2.16 11.24 3.05
N LYS A 83 3.37 11.58 3.49
CA LYS A 83 4.48 11.92 2.61
C LYS A 83 4.95 10.70 1.81
N GLU A 84 5.21 9.58 2.47
CA GLU A 84 5.68 8.35 1.79
C GLU A 84 4.59 7.74 0.90
N TYR A 85 3.34 7.76 1.34
CA TYR A 85 2.21 7.32 0.51
C TYR A 85 2.11 8.14 -0.78
N ARG A 86 2.21 9.48 -0.71
CA ARG A 86 2.19 10.34 -1.91
C ARG A 86 3.38 10.07 -2.81
N LYS A 87 4.59 9.92 -2.27
CA LYS A 87 5.77 9.58 -3.08
C LYS A 87 5.58 8.32 -3.90
N ILE A 88 4.92 7.30 -3.35
CA ILE A 88 4.64 6.06 -4.08
C ILE A 88 3.50 6.26 -5.07
N LYS A 89 2.41 6.92 -4.66
CA LYS A 89 1.22 7.12 -5.49
C LYS A 89 1.43 8.04 -6.69
N ASP A 90 2.24 9.09 -6.50
CA ASP A 90 2.48 10.12 -7.51
C ASP A 90 3.73 9.80 -8.36
N ASP A 91 4.41 8.68 -8.11
CA ASP A 91 5.51 8.21 -8.96
C ASP A 91 4.93 7.67 -10.28
N THR A 92 5.28 8.33 -11.37
CA THR A 92 4.83 8.00 -12.73
C THR A 92 5.15 6.56 -13.12
N MET A 93 6.17 5.94 -12.50
CA MET A 93 6.51 4.54 -12.70
C MET A 93 5.38 3.58 -12.29
N PHE A 94 4.56 3.96 -11.30
CA PHE A 94 3.49 3.12 -10.77
C PHE A 94 2.09 3.61 -11.16
N ASP A 95 1.99 4.63 -12.01
CA ASP A 95 0.72 5.22 -12.42
C ASP A 95 -0.27 4.17 -12.93
N PHE A 96 0.22 3.22 -13.75
CA PHE A 96 -0.60 2.15 -14.31
C PHE A 96 -1.14 1.15 -13.27
N LEU A 97 -0.50 1.04 -12.09
CA LEU A 97 -0.93 0.18 -10.98
C LEU A 97 -1.86 0.90 -10.01
N LEU A 98 -1.69 2.21 -9.85
CA LEU A 98 -2.27 2.95 -8.73
C LEU A 98 -3.33 3.99 -9.12
N LYS A 99 -3.38 4.45 -10.37
CA LYS A 99 -4.34 5.47 -10.81
C LYS A 99 -5.66 4.90 -11.34
N ASP A 100 -5.68 3.70 -11.91
CA ASP A 100 -6.87 3.12 -12.56
C ASP A 100 -7.35 1.83 -11.90
N VAL A 101 -8.00 1.94 -10.73
CA VAL A 101 -8.71 0.80 -10.09
C VAL A 101 -10.18 0.71 -10.57
N THR A 102 -10.62 1.59 -11.47
CA THR A 102 -12.02 1.68 -11.93
C THR A 102 -12.31 0.99 -13.27
N GLY A 103 -11.34 0.30 -13.87
CA GLY A 103 -11.57 -0.44 -15.12
C GLY A 103 -10.52 -1.50 -15.39
N GLU A 104 -10.87 -2.53 -16.17
CA GLU A 104 -9.93 -3.51 -16.71
C GLU A 104 -8.97 -2.80 -17.68
N VAL A 105 -7.82 -2.36 -17.19
CA VAL A 105 -6.79 -1.72 -18.02
C VAL A 105 -6.03 -2.81 -18.78
N ILE A 106 -6.25 -2.92 -20.08
CA ILE A 106 -5.46 -3.82 -20.94
C ILE A 106 -4.03 -3.28 -21.03
N PHE A 107 -3.09 -3.91 -20.33
CA PHE A 107 -1.69 -3.51 -20.31
C PHE A 107 -0.99 -3.87 -21.63
N LYS A 108 -0.31 -2.90 -22.25
CA LYS A 108 0.47 -3.07 -23.50
C LYS A 108 1.97 -3.29 -23.27
N GLU A 109 2.43 -3.28 -22.02
CA GLU A 109 3.82 -3.55 -21.66
C GLU A 109 4.11 -5.05 -21.67
N GLY A 110 5.36 -5.41 -21.93
CA GLY A 110 5.79 -6.81 -21.86
C GLY A 110 5.63 -7.35 -20.45
N VAL A 111 5.20 -8.62 -20.33
CA VAL A 111 4.97 -9.33 -19.04
C VAL A 111 6.15 -9.16 -18.07
N GLU A 112 7.38 -9.19 -18.59
CA GLU A 112 8.61 -9.07 -17.81
C GLU A 112 8.81 -7.66 -17.21
N ASP A 113 8.57 -6.61 -18.01
CA ASP A 113 8.70 -5.21 -17.57
C ASP A 113 7.66 -4.87 -16.49
N THR A 114 6.43 -5.37 -16.68
CA THR A 114 5.36 -5.23 -15.69
C THR A 114 5.71 -5.94 -14.39
N LYS A 115 6.21 -7.18 -14.47
CA LYS A 115 6.62 -7.96 -13.29
C LYS A 115 7.74 -7.26 -12.53
N LYS A 116 8.73 -6.72 -13.24
CA LYS A 116 9.82 -5.93 -12.65
C LYS A 116 9.30 -4.69 -11.95
N THR A 117 8.35 -3.98 -12.55
CA THR A 117 7.75 -2.79 -11.94
C THR A 117 6.92 -3.13 -10.70
N CYS A 118 6.16 -4.23 -10.73
CA CYS A 118 5.46 -4.76 -9.56
C CYS A 118 6.43 -5.13 -8.43
N SER A 119 7.56 -5.76 -8.75
CA SER A 119 8.62 -6.06 -7.78
C SER A 119 9.14 -4.79 -7.10
N LEU A 120 9.45 -3.76 -7.88
CA LEU A 120 9.95 -2.48 -7.35
C LEU A 120 8.92 -1.77 -6.47
N LEU A 121 7.63 -1.84 -6.83
CA LEU A 121 6.55 -1.31 -6.00
C LEU A 121 6.45 -2.06 -4.67
N LEU A 122 6.48 -3.40 -4.71
CA LEU A 122 6.43 -4.24 -3.52
C LEU A 122 7.60 -3.93 -2.58
N ASP A 123 8.81 -3.79 -3.12
CA ASP A 123 10.00 -3.46 -2.31
C ASP A 123 9.87 -2.10 -1.63
N ARG A 124 9.39 -1.06 -2.33
CA ARG A 124 9.16 0.25 -1.72
C ARG A 124 8.10 0.22 -0.63
N VAL A 125 7.00 -0.49 -0.86
CA VAL A 125 5.92 -0.64 0.12
C VAL A 125 6.40 -1.43 1.33
N ARG A 126 7.21 -2.47 1.12
CA ARG A 126 7.85 -3.24 2.19
C ARG A 126 8.79 -2.38 3.03
N GLN A 127 9.66 -1.59 2.38
CA GLN A 127 10.56 -0.65 3.06
C GLN A 127 9.79 0.40 3.88
N MET A 128 8.71 0.95 3.33
CA MET A 128 7.84 1.87 4.06
C MET A 128 7.25 1.21 5.31
N ALA A 129 6.70 -0.01 5.19
CA ALA A 129 6.11 -0.71 6.33
C ALA A 129 7.14 -1.02 7.42
N TYR A 130 8.34 -1.51 7.06
CA TYR A 130 9.40 -1.77 8.04
C TYR A 130 9.90 -0.49 8.71
N TYR A 131 10.10 0.59 7.94
CA TYR A 131 10.46 1.87 8.52
C TYR A 131 9.43 2.33 9.54
N ALA A 132 8.13 2.18 9.24
CA ALA A 132 7.08 2.50 10.20
C ALA A 132 7.31 1.73 11.51
N TYR A 133 7.42 0.41 11.42
CA TYR A 133 7.55 -0.48 12.58
C TYR A 133 8.76 -0.21 13.45
N GLU A 134 9.87 0.24 12.86
CA GLU A 134 11.10 0.57 13.60
C GLU A 134 11.07 1.96 14.24
N ASN A 135 10.31 2.92 13.69
CA ASN A 135 10.42 4.33 14.05
C ASN A 135 9.18 4.92 14.76
N PHE A 136 8.04 4.24 14.73
CA PHE A 136 6.79 4.70 15.34
C PHE A 136 6.11 3.54 16.04
#